data_AF-A0A925Z4P3-F1
#
_entry.id   AF-A0A925Z4P3-F1
#
_cell.length_a   1.000
_cell.length_b   1.000
_cell.length_c   1.000
_cell.angle_alpha   90.00
_cell.angle_beta   90.00
_cell.angle_gamma   90.00
#
_symmetry.space_group_name_H-M   'P 1'
#
loop_
_entity.id
_entity.type
_entity.pdbx_description
1 polymer ?
#
loop_
_entity_poly.entity_id
_entity_poly.type
_entity_poly.pdbx_seq_one_letter_code
_entity_poly.pdbx_strand_id
1 'polypeptide(L)' 'LVLVAVDSNALGDALKWEPSRGGDLFPHLYASLPVSAVTDVTPLPLGADGRHIFSATFAVTDKP' A
#
# COMPACT_ATOMS: atom_id res chain seq x y z
N LEU A 1 13.86 -3.33 -3.20
CA LEU A 1 12.49 -2.86 -3.45
C LEU A 1 12.29 -1.53 -2.72
N VAL A 2 11.18 -0.84 -2.97
CA VAL A 2 10.72 0.30 -2.16
C VAL A 2 9.30 0.04 -1.68
N LEU A 3 8.94 0.62 -0.55
CA LEU A 3 7.58 0.74 -0.07
C LEU A 3 7.07 2.14 -0.41
N VAL A 4 5.83 2.23 -0.90
CA VAL A 4 5.19 3.49 -1.29
C VAL A 4 3.95 3.67 -0.42
N ALA A 5 3.88 4.78 0.30
CA ALA A 5 2.66 5.21 0.99
C ALA A 5 1.84 6.09 0.06
N VAL A 6 0.53 5.86 0.00
CA VAL A 6 -0.39 6.52 -0.94
C VAL A 6 -1.59 7.05 -0.18
N ASP A 7 -1.98 8.31 -0.44
CA ASP A 7 -3.24 8.86 0.04
C ASP A 7 -4.41 8.23 -0.73
N SER A 8 -5.21 7.42 -0.04
CA SER A 8 -6.34 6.71 -0.62
C SER A 8 -7.45 7.66 -1.10
N ASN A 9 -7.62 8.81 -0.46
CA ASN A 9 -8.65 9.80 -0.81
C ASN A 9 -8.37 10.45 -2.16
N ALA A 10 -7.08 10.56 -2.55
CA ALA A 10 -6.66 11.12 -3.83
C ALA A 10 -6.93 10.18 -5.03
N LEU A 11 -7.32 8.92 -4.79
CA LEU A 11 -7.54 7.91 -5.84
C LEU A 11 -9.00 7.83 -6.32
N GLY A 12 -9.94 8.39 -5.57
CA GLY A 12 -11.36 8.47 -5.93
C GLY A 12 -11.99 7.12 -6.25
N ASP A 13 -13.00 7.13 -7.13
CA ASP A 13 -13.85 5.96 -7.46
C ASP A 13 -13.09 4.81 -8.15
N ALA A 14 -11.86 5.04 -8.62
CA ALA A 14 -11.02 4.00 -9.19
C ALA A 14 -10.45 3.06 -8.13
N LEU A 15 -10.37 3.50 -6.87
CA LEU A 15 -9.97 2.67 -5.74
C LEU A 15 -11.17 1.89 -5.21
N LYS A 16 -11.11 0.56 -5.27
CA LYS A 16 -12.16 -0.33 -4.77
C LYS A 16 -11.66 -1.20 -3.64
N TRP A 17 -12.46 -1.28 -2.58
CA TRP A 17 -12.22 -2.20 -1.47
C TRP A 17 -12.98 -3.49 -1.72
N GLU A 18 -12.26 -4.56 -2.03
CA GLU A 18 -12.86 -5.84 -2.44
C GLU A 18 -12.32 -6.99 -1.61
N PRO A 19 -13.15 -8.02 -1.31
CA PRO A 19 -12.70 -9.21 -0.60
C PRO A 19 -11.53 -9.88 -1.31
N SER A 20 -10.52 -10.27 -0.53
CA SER A 20 -9.32 -10.96 -1.00
C SER A 20 -9.01 -12.13 -0.06
N ARG A 21 -7.73 -12.34 0.30
CA ARG A 21 -7.31 -13.44 1.18
C ARG A 21 -8.09 -13.43 2.49
N GLY A 22 -8.65 -14.59 2.86
CA GLY A 22 -9.39 -14.74 4.11
C GLY A 22 -10.68 -13.92 4.22
N GLY A 23 -11.17 -13.34 3.12
CA GLY A 23 -12.37 -12.47 3.12
C GLY A 23 -12.10 -11.03 3.55
N ASP A 24 -10.85 -10.68 3.86
CA ASP A 24 -10.48 -9.29 4.17
C ASP A 24 -10.57 -8.41 2.93
N LEU A 25 -11.01 -7.16 3.11
CA LEU A 25 -11.01 -6.14 2.07
C LEU A 25 -9.58 -5.65 1.81
N PHE A 26 -9.20 -5.63 0.53
CA PHE A 26 -7.96 -5.02 0.06
C PHE A 26 -8.28 -3.93 -0.97
N PRO A 27 -7.48 -2.85 -1.00
CA PRO A 27 -7.62 -1.80 -1.99
C PRO A 27 -7.06 -2.25 -3.34
N HIS A 28 -7.90 -2.25 -4.37
CA HIS A 28 -7.52 -2.47 -5.76
C HIS A 28 -7.75 -1.17 -6.55
N LEU A 29 -6.70 -0.65 -7.18
CA LEU A 29 -6.78 0.55 -8.02
C LEU A 29 -6.99 0.18 -9.49
N TYR A 30 -8.15 0.54 -10.05
CA TYR A 30 -8.51 0.31 -11.45
C TYR A 30 -8.10 1.46 -12.37
N ALA A 31 -6.87 1.96 -12.17
CA ALA A 31 -6.26 3.04 -12.94
C ALA A 31 -4.74 2.97 -12.77
N SER A 32 -4.00 3.79 -13.51
CA SER A 32 -2.59 4.04 -13.19
C SER A 32 -2.49 4.80 -11.86
N LEU A 33 -1.51 4.45 -11.02
CA LEU A 33 -1.23 5.18 -9.78
C LEU A 33 -0.65 6.57 -10.11
N PRO A 34 -1.34 7.68 -9.78
CA PRO A 34 -0.77 9.01 -9.95
C PRO A 34 0.36 9.24 -8.94
N VAL A 35 1.52 9.70 -9.43
CA VAL A 35 2.67 10.02 -8.56
C VAL A 35 2.31 11.09 -7.52
N SER A 36 1.38 12.00 -7.85
CA SER A 36 0.90 13.03 -6.92
C SER A 36 0.13 12.50 -5.71
N ALA A 37 -0.35 11.25 -5.73
CA ALA A 37 -0.99 10.62 -4.58
C ALA A 37 0.00 9.92 -3.64
N VAL A 38 1.28 9.82 -4.03
CA VAL A 38 2.33 9.23 -3.18
C VAL A 38 2.73 10.22 -2.10
N THR A 39 2.63 9.80 -0.84
CA THR A 39 2.96 10.62 0.33
C THR A 39 4.34 10.33 0.88
N ASP A 40 4.86 9.11 0.68
CA ASP A 40 6.21 8.73 1.08
C ASP A 40 6.76 7.57 0.23
N VAL A 41 8.09 7.51 0.08
CA VAL A 41 8.81 6.40 -0.56
C VAL A 41 9.98 5.99 0.32
N THR A 42 9.90 4.79 0.87
CA THR A 42 10.92 4.26 1.77
C THR A 42 11.64 3.05 1.15
N PRO A 43 12.98 2.98 1.15
CA PRO A 43 13.71 1.78 0.77
C PRO A 43 13.26 0.56 1.59
N LEU A 44 13.07 -0.58 0.92
CA LEU A 44 12.68 -1.82 1.55
C LEU A 44 13.85 -2.82 1.42
N PRO A 45 14.83 -2.81 2.35
CA PRO A 45 16.01 -3.66 2.29
C PRO A 45 15.65 -5.12 2.59
N LEU A 46 16.56 -6.03 2.24
CA LEU A 46 16.49 -7.44 2.62
C LEU A 46 17.15 -7.65 3.98
N GLY A 47 16.57 -8.54 4.79
CA GLY A 47 17.19 -9.10 5.97
C GLY A 47 18.08 -10.29 5.65
N ALA A 48 18.73 -10.83 6.69
CA ALA A 48 19.63 -11.98 6.57
C ALA A 48 18.92 -13.26 6.07
N ASP A 49 17.60 -13.35 6.21
CA ASP A 49 16.77 -14.46 5.73
C ASP A 49 16.30 -14.28 4.27
N GLY A 50 16.76 -13.22 3.59
CA GLY A 50 16.35 -12.90 2.22
C GLY A 50 14.92 -12.37 2.11
N ARG A 51 14.28 -11.97 3.22
CA ARG A 51 12.97 -11.31 3.21
C ARG A 51 13.11 -9.81 3.40
N HIS A 52 12.17 -9.07 2.83
CA HIS A 52 12.10 -7.63 3.00
C HIS A 52 11.74 -7.24 4.44
N ILE A 53 12.50 -6.31 5.01
CA ILE A 53 12.26 -5.82 6.38
C ILE A 53 11.23 -4.69 6.32
N PHE A 54 10.02 -4.94 6.85
CA PHE A 54 9.01 -3.91 7.09
C PHE A 54 9.18 -3.37 8.51
N SER A 55 9.33 -2.05 8.66
CA SER A 55 9.31 -1.41 9.97
C SER A 55 7.93 -1.57 10.61
N ALA A 56 7.89 -1.78 11.93
CA ALA A 56 6.64 -1.83 12.70
C ALA A 56 5.85 -0.52 12.64
N THR A 57 6.48 0.59 12.26
CA THR A 57 5.84 1.91 12.11
C THR A 57 4.97 2.01 10.86
N PHE A 58 5.05 1.08 9.91
CA PHE A 58 4.16 1.03 8.74
C PHE A 58 2.80 0.43 9.13
N ALA A 59 2.00 1.19 9.88
CA ALA A 59 0.62 0.81 10.17
C ALA A 59 -0.29 1.11 8.97
N VAL A 60 -0.97 0.08 8.45
CA VAL A 60 -2.09 0.27 7.51
C VAL A 60 -3.25 0.86 8.31
N THR A 61 -3.56 2.13 8.09
CA THR A 61 -4.50 2.90 8.93
C THR A 61 -5.85 3.18 8.28
N ASP A 62 -6.01 2.90 6.97
CA ASP A 62 -7.18 3.32 6.19
C ASP A 62 -8.05 2.16 5.68
N LYS A 63 -8.25 1.09 6.46
CA LYS A 63 -9.30 0.11 6.11
C LYS A 63 -10.68 0.73 6.40
N PRO A 64 -11.65 0.67 5.47
CA PRO A 64 -13.02 1.11 5.74
C PRO A 64 -13.71 0.23 6.79
#